data_AF-A0A6L7NNV4-F1
#
_entry.id   AF-A0A6L7NNV4-F1
#
_cell.length_a   1.000
_cell.length_b   1.000
_cell.length_c   1.000
_cell.angle_alpha   90.00
_cell.angle_beta   90.00
_cell.angle_gamma   90.00
#
_symmetry.space_group_name_H-M   'P 1'
#
loop_
_entity.id
_entity.type
_entity.pdbx_description
1 polymer ?
#
loop_
_entity_poly.entity_id
_entity_poly.type
_entity_poly.pdbx_seq_one_letter_code
_entity_poly.pdbx_strand_id
1 'polypeptide(L)'
;MTGQNTHKQIVAMVILMFLGVASLGAYVWFDDGRRAEAEDQHLLEATHRGAKLYANNCRVCHGNVGEGLIGVALNTAENTLAFRSFNDAALNELKARYRGTIECGRNGTAMPPWAVAHGGSMNFFHIENLVALITTNAGNAWEEAAHLAVEQDELTLVGLEDALALAEQRVRASSVADAVNAAIERAGGDVAVALEAALLQLTRPGIAAQIDAEFGEALTAAEAEGDAAAIASLEEEIAVREADLLREAIADAINASDGDPEVALIRAQHGLAENALQDARDTLDTAVSKFEAGRPIQDAPTPLELTRGTCGQR
;
A
#
# COMPACT_ATOMS: atom_id res chain seq x y z
N MET A 1 -4.93 79.15 40.25
CA MET A 1 -5.14 78.81 38.82
C MET A 1 -4.55 77.42 38.47
N THR A 2 -4.77 76.40 39.29
CA THR A 2 -4.21 75.04 39.10
C THR A 2 -5.23 73.99 38.66
N GLY A 3 -6.55 74.26 38.78
CA GLY A 3 -7.61 73.31 38.41
C GLY A 3 -8.00 73.25 36.93
N GLN A 4 -7.66 74.27 36.13
CA GLN A 4 -8.06 74.31 34.71
C GLN A 4 -7.18 73.43 33.81
N ASN A 5 -5.92 73.20 34.21
CA ASN A 5 -4.98 72.36 33.47
C ASN A 5 -5.20 70.87 33.74
N THR A 6 -5.53 70.50 34.98
CA THR A 6 -5.90 69.12 35.34
C THR A 6 -7.19 68.68 34.67
N HIS A 7 -8.21 69.55 34.57
CA HIS A 7 -9.42 69.25 33.82
C HIS A 7 -9.15 68.96 32.33
N LYS A 8 -8.34 69.79 31.66
CA LYS A 8 -7.97 69.58 30.24
C LYS A 8 -7.17 68.28 30.03
N GLN A 9 -6.26 67.97 30.96
CA GLN A 9 -5.48 66.73 30.92
C GLN A 9 -6.36 65.50 31.12
N ILE A 10 -7.28 65.53 32.09
CA ILE A 10 -8.23 64.42 32.33
C ILE A 10 -9.12 64.21 31.11
N VAL A 11 -9.68 65.28 30.53
CA VAL A 11 -10.51 65.17 29.32
C VAL A 11 -9.72 64.59 28.14
N ALA A 12 -8.46 65.02 27.95
CA ALA A 12 -7.61 64.47 26.90
C ALA A 12 -7.29 62.98 27.09
N MET A 13 -6.97 62.55 28.32
CA MET A 13 -6.75 61.13 28.64
C MET A 13 -8.00 60.29 28.42
N VAL A 14 -9.17 60.80 28.82
CA VAL A 14 -10.45 60.12 28.61
C VAL A 14 -10.77 59.98 27.12
N ILE A 15 -10.58 61.03 26.32
CA ILE A 15 -10.78 60.97 24.87
C ILE A 15 -9.83 59.96 24.22
N LEU A 16 -8.54 59.99 24.58
CA LEU A 16 -7.56 59.02 24.07
C LEU A 16 -7.91 57.59 24.46
N MET A 17 -8.43 57.37 25.67
CA MET A 17 -8.92 56.06 26.11
C MET A 17 -10.10 55.59 25.25
N PHE A 18 -11.10 56.45 25.03
CA PHE A 18 -12.24 56.10 24.17
C PHE A 18 -11.85 55.85 22.72
N LEU A 19 -10.91 56.64 22.17
CA LEU A 19 -10.36 56.42 20.84
C LEU A 19 -9.56 55.11 20.76
N GLY A 20 -8.79 54.77 21.80
CA GLY A 20 -8.07 53.50 21.89
C GLY A 20 -9.02 52.30 21.93
N VAL A 21 -10.07 52.36 22.75
CA VAL A 21 -11.10 51.31 22.82
C VAL A 21 -11.87 51.20 21.50
N ALA A 22 -12.26 52.32 20.88
CA ALA A 22 -12.93 52.32 19.58
C ALA A 22 -12.04 51.74 18.47
N SER A 23 -10.74 52.07 18.47
CA SER A 23 -9.76 51.51 17.53
C SER A 23 -9.57 50.01 17.73
N LEU A 24 -9.54 49.52 18.97
CA LEU A 24 -9.44 48.08 19.26
C LEU A 24 -10.73 47.35 18.86
N GLY A 25 -11.90 47.94 19.12
CA GLY A 25 -13.18 47.39 18.69
C GLY A 25 -13.31 47.30 17.17
N ALA A 26 -12.90 48.36 16.46
CA ALA A 26 -12.81 48.34 15.01
C ALA A 26 -11.80 47.29 14.51
N TYR A 27 -10.64 47.16 15.16
CA TYR A 27 -9.65 46.15 14.83
C TYR A 27 -10.23 44.74 14.92
N VAL A 28 -10.87 44.36 16.04
CA VAL A 28 -11.48 43.03 16.22
C VAL A 28 -12.55 42.76 15.16
N TRP A 29 -13.41 43.75 14.90
CA TRP A 29 -14.47 43.64 13.88
C TRP A 29 -13.91 43.40 12.46
N PHE A 30 -12.81 44.08 12.11
CA PHE A 30 -12.16 43.88 10.81
C PHE A 30 -11.20 42.67 10.79
N ASP A 31 -10.79 42.15 11.96
CA ASP A 31 -9.91 40.98 12.08
C ASP A 31 -10.69 39.66 11.91
N ASP A 32 -11.97 39.62 12.26
CA ASP A 32 -12.83 38.42 12.12
C ASP A 32 -12.85 37.89 10.67
N GLY A 33 -12.97 38.76 9.66
CA GLY A 33 -12.93 38.36 8.26
C GLY A 33 -11.56 37.82 7.81
N ARG A 34 -10.46 38.34 8.38
CA ARG A 34 -9.11 37.85 8.09
C ARG A 34 -8.85 36.48 8.72
N ARG A 35 -9.38 36.25 9.93
CA ARG A 35 -9.29 34.97 10.63
C ARG A 35 -10.07 33.88 9.88
N ALA A 36 -11.30 34.18 9.45
CA ALA A 36 -12.11 33.25 8.68
C ALA A 36 -11.42 32.84 7.37
N GLU A 37 -10.87 33.81 6.61
CA GLU A 37 -10.11 33.50 5.39
C GLU A 37 -8.88 32.64 5.69
N ALA A 38 -8.13 32.95 6.76
CA ALA A 38 -6.97 32.14 7.15
C ALA A 38 -7.36 30.70 7.55
N GLU A 39 -8.47 30.52 8.25
CA GLU A 39 -9.01 29.20 8.61
C GLU A 39 -9.39 28.40 7.36
N ASP A 40 -10.06 29.02 6.39
CA ASP A 40 -10.43 28.39 5.12
C ASP A 40 -9.19 27.98 4.31
N GLN A 41 -8.18 28.86 4.20
CA GLN A 41 -6.92 28.53 3.53
C GLN A 41 -6.19 27.37 4.22
N HIS A 42 -6.12 27.37 5.56
CA HIS A 42 -5.51 26.28 6.30
C HIS A 42 -6.25 24.97 6.13
N LEU A 43 -7.59 24.99 6.05
CA LEU A 43 -8.39 23.81 5.80
C LEU A 43 -8.13 23.25 4.40
N LEU A 44 -8.13 24.09 3.36
CA LEU A 44 -7.83 23.69 1.99
C LEU A 44 -6.43 23.07 1.88
N GLU A 45 -5.42 23.72 2.47
CA GLU A 45 -4.08 23.14 2.49
C GLU A 45 -4.01 21.80 3.24
N ALA A 46 -4.74 21.67 4.35
CA ALA A 46 -4.79 20.43 5.12
C ALA A 46 -5.43 19.29 4.33
N THR A 47 -6.54 19.54 3.63
CA THR A 47 -7.20 18.52 2.79
C THR A 47 -6.33 18.13 1.60
N HIS A 48 -5.61 19.06 0.96
CA HIS A 48 -4.68 18.75 -0.13
C HIS A 48 -3.46 17.93 0.35
N ARG A 49 -2.90 18.26 1.52
CA ARG A 49 -1.87 17.42 2.15
C ARG A 49 -2.43 16.03 2.50
N GLY A 50 -3.67 15.98 2.97
CA GLY A 50 -4.41 14.75 3.23
C GLY A 50 -4.57 13.89 1.98
N ALA A 51 -4.91 14.50 0.83
CA ALA A 51 -5.07 13.81 -0.45
C ALA A 51 -3.79 13.09 -0.88
N LYS A 52 -2.63 13.75 -0.72
CA LYS A 52 -1.31 13.15 -0.98
C LYS A 52 -1.02 11.98 -0.06
N LEU A 53 -1.30 12.12 1.24
CA LEU A 53 -1.14 11.03 2.20
C LEU A 53 -2.07 9.86 1.87
N TYR A 54 -3.31 10.15 1.50
CA TYR A 54 -4.33 9.17 1.16
C TYR A 54 -3.93 8.34 -0.07
N ALA A 55 -3.55 9.01 -1.17
CA ALA A 55 -3.12 8.35 -2.40
C ALA A 55 -1.93 7.41 -2.17
N ASN A 56 -0.99 7.81 -1.30
CA ASN A 56 0.21 7.03 -1.02
C ASN A 56 0.02 5.85 -0.05
N ASN A 57 -1.00 5.89 0.83
CA ASN A 57 -1.05 4.98 1.98
C ASN A 57 -2.40 4.26 2.16
N CYS A 58 -3.48 4.82 1.64
CA CYS A 58 -4.84 4.40 1.99
C CYS A 58 -5.59 3.79 0.79
N ARG A 59 -5.29 4.26 -0.43
CA ARG A 59 -6.08 3.94 -1.62
C ARG A 59 -6.12 2.46 -1.98
N VAL A 60 -5.05 1.71 -1.70
CA VAL A 60 -4.98 0.26 -1.96
C VAL A 60 -6.12 -0.52 -1.29
N CYS A 61 -6.56 -0.08 -0.11
CA CYS A 61 -7.67 -0.70 0.62
C CYS A 61 -8.97 0.08 0.49
N HIS A 62 -8.92 1.41 0.39
CA HIS A 62 -10.10 2.28 0.45
C HIS A 62 -10.55 2.83 -0.91
N GLY A 63 -9.87 2.48 -2.00
CA GLY A 63 -10.18 2.95 -3.36
C GLY A 63 -9.45 4.23 -3.76
N ASN A 64 -9.41 4.55 -5.05
CA ASN A 64 -8.66 5.69 -5.58
C ASN A 64 -9.19 7.04 -5.06
N VAL A 65 -10.48 7.12 -4.73
CA VAL A 65 -11.17 8.32 -4.26
C VAL A 65 -11.97 8.09 -2.98
N GLY A 66 -11.65 7.04 -2.22
CA GLY A 66 -12.34 6.73 -0.97
C GLY A 66 -13.68 6.01 -1.15
N GLU A 67 -13.94 5.41 -2.31
CA GLU A 67 -15.17 4.70 -2.66
C GLU A 67 -15.34 3.36 -1.92
N GLY A 68 -14.27 2.84 -1.31
CA GLY A 68 -14.23 1.54 -0.64
C GLY A 68 -13.90 0.39 -1.58
N LEU A 69 -13.07 -0.54 -1.10
CA LEU A 69 -12.69 -1.77 -1.80
C LEU A 69 -12.66 -2.92 -0.79
N ILE A 70 -11.50 -3.17 -0.20
CA ILE A 70 -11.31 -4.10 0.92
C ILE A 70 -11.75 -3.43 2.22
N GLY A 71 -11.36 -2.17 2.38
CA GLY A 71 -11.79 -1.28 3.46
C GLY A 71 -13.09 -0.56 3.11
N VAL A 72 -13.74 -0.03 4.14
CA VAL A 72 -14.99 0.74 4.01
C VAL A 72 -14.79 2.02 3.18
N ALA A 73 -15.88 2.51 2.58
CA ALA A 73 -15.89 3.81 1.91
C ALA A 73 -15.59 4.96 2.90
N LEU A 74 -14.70 5.86 2.51
CA LEU A 74 -14.27 7.03 3.28
C LEU A 74 -14.78 8.35 2.68
N ASN A 75 -15.01 8.41 1.37
CA ASN A 75 -15.58 9.56 0.70
C ASN A 75 -17.10 9.39 0.57
N THR A 76 -17.82 9.72 1.65
CA THR A 76 -19.28 9.58 1.70
C THR A 76 -19.93 10.90 2.13
N ALA A 77 -21.20 11.07 1.74
CA ALA A 77 -21.98 12.23 2.17
C ALA A 77 -22.15 12.26 3.70
N GLU A 78 -22.24 11.10 4.36
CA GLU A 78 -22.35 10.99 5.81
C GLU A 78 -21.11 11.54 6.52
N ASN A 79 -19.92 11.25 5.99
CA ASN A 79 -18.66 11.70 6.58
C ASN A 79 -18.47 13.23 6.49
N THR A 80 -19.17 13.89 5.57
CA THR A 80 -19.07 15.35 5.37
C THR A 80 -20.29 16.13 5.84
N LEU A 81 -21.35 15.43 6.30
CA LEU A 81 -22.62 16.05 6.66
C LEU A 81 -22.47 17.03 7.83
N ALA A 82 -21.69 16.67 8.85
CA ALA A 82 -21.48 17.54 10.02
C ALA A 82 -20.79 18.86 9.64
N PHE A 83 -19.84 18.80 8.70
CA PHE A 83 -19.18 19.99 8.15
C PHE A 83 -20.16 20.85 7.32
N ARG A 84 -20.91 20.23 6.40
CA ARG A 84 -21.87 20.94 5.54
C ARG A 84 -23.07 21.55 6.29
N SER A 85 -23.39 21.02 7.46
CA SER A 85 -24.47 21.52 8.32
C SER A 85 -24.00 22.53 9.37
N PHE A 86 -22.72 22.92 9.36
CA PHE A 86 -22.11 23.84 10.33
C PHE A 86 -22.37 23.40 11.79
N ASN A 87 -22.34 22.09 12.04
CA ASN A 87 -22.52 21.53 13.37
C ASN A 87 -21.16 21.16 13.96
N ASP A 88 -20.52 22.14 14.59
CA ASP A 88 -19.16 22.00 15.13
C ASP A 88 -19.03 20.86 16.15
N ALA A 89 -20.04 20.66 17.00
CA ALA A 89 -20.02 19.59 17.99
C ALA A 89 -20.00 18.21 17.32
N ALA A 90 -20.89 17.99 16.34
CA ALA A 90 -20.92 16.74 15.59
C ALA A 90 -19.66 16.56 14.73
N LEU A 91 -19.12 17.63 14.14
CA LEU A 91 -17.90 17.58 13.35
C LEU A 91 -16.70 17.21 14.22
N ASN A 92 -16.59 17.79 15.41
CA ASN A 92 -15.51 17.48 16.35
C ASN A 92 -15.58 16.03 16.84
N GLU A 93 -16.78 15.51 17.11
CA GLU A 93 -16.96 14.09 17.45
C GLU A 93 -16.54 13.17 16.28
N LEU A 94 -16.95 13.50 15.06
CA LEU A 94 -16.61 12.75 13.86
C LEU A 94 -15.09 12.76 13.59
N LYS A 95 -14.46 13.94 13.69
CA LYS A 95 -13.01 14.09 13.58
C LYS A 95 -12.28 13.25 14.64
N ALA A 96 -12.74 13.27 15.90
CA ALA A 96 -12.17 12.46 16.97
C ALA A 96 -12.27 10.96 16.69
N ARG A 97 -13.39 10.50 16.13
CA ARG A 97 -13.58 9.09 15.73
C ARG A 97 -12.59 8.67 14.65
N TYR A 98 -12.46 9.45 13.57
CA TYR A 98 -11.53 9.14 12.48
C TYR A 98 -10.07 9.21 12.93
N ARG A 99 -9.72 10.22 13.73
CA ARG A 99 -8.39 10.35 14.33
C ARG A 99 -8.02 9.09 15.12
N GLY A 100 -8.86 8.70 16.08
CA GLY A 100 -8.59 7.51 16.89
C GLY A 100 -8.50 6.22 16.06
N THR A 101 -9.31 6.10 15.00
CA THR A 101 -9.27 4.95 14.09
C THR A 101 -7.97 4.90 13.30
N ILE A 102 -7.48 6.04 12.80
CA ILE A 102 -6.22 6.11 12.04
C ILE A 102 -5.03 5.90 12.98
N GLU A 103 -5.04 6.54 14.17
CA GLU A 103 -3.97 6.40 15.16
C GLU A 103 -3.80 4.94 15.59
N CYS A 104 -4.89 4.26 15.93
CA CYS A 104 -4.89 2.95 16.53
C CYS A 104 -5.10 1.77 15.58
N GLY A 105 -5.48 2.03 14.32
CA GLY A 105 -5.99 0.98 13.44
C GLY A 105 -7.25 0.34 14.01
N ARG A 106 -7.55 -0.90 13.57
CA ARG A 106 -8.71 -1.66 14.09
C ARG A 106 -8.31 -3.10 14.41
N ASN A 107 -8.45 -3.48 15.68
CA ASN A 107 -8.12 -4.83 16.13
C ASN A 107 -9.01 -5.87 15.43
N GLY A 108 -8.40 -6.95 14.93
CA GLY A 108 -9.09 -7.99 14.18
C GLY A 108 -9.49 -7.62 12.75
N THR A 109 -8.91 -6.56 12.18
CA THR A 109 -9.00 -6.23 10.75
C THR A 109 -7.61 -6.02 10.15
N ALA A 110 -7.52 -5.89 8.83
CA ALA A 110 -6.27 -5.57 8.12
C ALA A 110 -5.86 -4.08 8.22
N MET A 111 -6.57 -3.25 9.01
CA MET A 111 -6.25 -1.83 9.14
C MET A 111 -5.22 -1.60 10.27
N PRO A 112 -3.95 -1.31 9.94
CA PRO A 112 -2.89 -1.15 10.94
C PRO A 112 -3.00 0.18 11.69
N PRO A 113 -2.31 0.33 12.84
CA PRO A 113 -2.12 1.62 13.46
C PRO A 113 -1.16 2.48 12.63
N TRP A 114 -1.50 3.75 12.41
CA TRP A 114 -0.66 4.68 11.65
C TRP A 114 0.11 5.67 12.51
N ALA A 115 -0.31 5.91 13.74
CA ALA A 115 0.41 6.83 14.62
C ALA A 115 1.77 6.26 15.03
N VAL A 116 2.79 7.11 15.05
CA VAL A 116 4.12 6.77 15.60
C VAL A 116 4.03 6.24 17.04
N ALA A 117 3.10 6.78 17.85
CA ALA A 117 2.86 6.31 19.22
C ALA A 117 2.39 4.84 19.31
N HIS A 118 1.90 4.28 18.20
CA HIS A 118 1.38 2.92 18.09
C HIS A 118 2.15 2.07 17.07
N GLY A 119 3.37 2.50 16.71
CA GLY A 119 4.26 1.76 15.80
C GLY A 119 4.09 2.08 14.32
N GLY A 120 3.23 3.04 13.95
CA GLY A 120 3.05 3.51 12.58
C GLY A 120 4.04 4.60 12.17
N SER A 121 3.86 5.17 10.98
CA SER A 121 4.77 6.14 10.35
C SER A 121 4.29 7.60 10.41
N MET A 122 3.08 7.85 10.91
CA MET A 122 2.42 9.16 10.83
C MET A 122 2.47 9.92 12.15
N ASN A 123 2.82 11.21 12.06
CA ASN A 123 2.71 12.14 13.17
C ASN A 123 1.28 12.72 13.26
N PHE A 124 1.01 13.48 14.32
CA PHE A 124 -0.28 14.11 14.55
C PHE A 124 -0.77 14.94 13.35
N PHE A 125 0.09 15.77 12.76
CA PHE A 125 -0.30 16.62 11.62
C PHE A 125 -0.66 15.82 10.36
N HIS A 126 0.03 14.71 10.09
CA HIS A 126 -0.34 13.81 8.99
C HIS A 126 -1.75 13.25 9.20
N ILE A 127 -2.05 12.81 10.42
CA ILE A 127 -3.36 12.26 10.77
C ILE A 127 -4.44 13.33 10.68
N GLU A 128 -4.18 14.55 11.18
CA GLU A 128 -5.13 15.66 11.07
C GLU A 128 -5.45 16.03 9.62
N ASN A 129 -4.46 16.01 8.73
CA ASN A 129 -4.67 16.28 7.31
C ASN A 129 -5.58 15.21 6.66
N LEU A 130 -5.38 13.93 7.02
CA LEU A 130 -6.25 12.83 6.58
C LEU A 130 -7.67 12.95 7.14
N VAL A 131 -7.79 13.26 8.43
CA VAL A 131 -9.08 13.48 9.09
C VAL A 131 -9.82 14.66 8.45
N ALA A 132 -9.11 15.75 8.13
CA ALA A 132 -9.69 16.89 7.41
C ALA A 132 -10.23 16.45 6.03
N LEU A 133 -9.42 15.74 5.23
CA LEU A 133 -9.85 15.22 3.92
C LEU A 133 -11.17 14.43 4.04
N ILE A 134 -11.22 13.46 4.97
CA ILE A 134 -12.36 12.55 5.13
C ILE A 134 -13.61 13.27 5.64
N THR A 135 -13.45 14.19 6.60
CA THR A 135 -14.59 14.74 7.34
C THR A 135 -15.14 16.06 6.79
N THR A 136 -14.38 16.77 5.96
CA THR A 136 -14.84 18.05 5.39
C THR A 136 -15.05 17.98 3.89
N ASN A 137 -14.19 17.26 3.16
CA ASN A 137 -14.09 17.39 1.71
C ASN A 137 -14.03 18.87 1.28
N ALA A 138 -13.18 19.66 1.92
CA ALA A 138 -13.02 21.06 1.56
C ALA A 138 -12.28 21.20 0.22
N GLY A 139 -12.80 22.07 -0.66
CA GLY A 139 -12.23 22.32 -1.98
C GLY A 139 -12.45 21.15 -2.94
N ASN A 140 -11.39 20.79 -3.67
CA ASN A 140 -11.34 19.71 -4.65
C ASN A 140 -10.35 18.61 -4.24
N ALA A 141 -10.23 18.35 -2.94
CA ALA A 141 -9.17 17.50 -2.41
C ALA A 141 -9.33 16.00 -2.78
N TRP A 142 -10.56 15.51 -2.96
CA TRP A 142 -10.76 14.15 -3.47
C TRP A 142 -10.47 14.03 -4.97
N GLU A 143 -10.69 15.09 -5.75
CA GLU A 143 -10.26 15.17 -7.14
C GLU A 143 -8.73 15.20 -7.25
N GLU A 144 -8.05 15.91 -6.34
CA GLU A 144 -6.59 15.86 -6.22
C GLU A 144 -6.11 14.44 -5.87
N ALA A 145 -6.77 13.75 -4.93
CA ALA A 145 -6.46 12.35 -4.61
C ALA A 145 -6.61 11.43 -5.83
N ALA A 146 -7.66 11.64 -6.64
CA ALA A 146 -7.89 10.92 -7.88
C ALA A 146 -6.76 11.15 -8.89
N HIS A 147 -6.37 12.40 -9.10
CA HIS A 147 -5.29 12.76 -10.03
C HIS A 147 -3.97 12.11 -9.62
N LEU A 148 -3.62 12.17 -8.33
CA LEU A 148 -2.41 11.55 -7.80
C LEU A 148 -2.43 10.02 -7.93
N ALA A 149 -3.59 9.39 -7.75
CA ALA A 149 -3.74 7.96 -7.93
C ALA A 149 -3.50 7.55 -9.40
N VAL A 150 -4.08 8.29 -10.35
CA VAL A 150 -3.87 8.07 -11.79
C VAL A 150 -2.41 8.26 -12.17
N GLU A 151 -1.79 9.36 -11.75
CA GLU A 151 -0.37 9.65 -12.04
C GLU A 151 0.55 8.51 -11.54
N GLN A 152 0.29 7.99 -10.34
CA GLN A 152 1.06 6.87 -9.79
C GLN A 152 0.85 5.55 -10.53
N ASP A 153 -0.39 5.28 -10.93
CA ASP A 153 -0.72 4.08 -11.69
C ASP A 153 -0.14 4.14 -13.11
N GLU A 154 -0.17 5.29 -13.77
CA GLU A 154 0.49 5.50 -15.07
C GLU A 154 2.00 5.25 -15.00
N LEU A 155 2.68 5.78 -13.98
CA LEU A 155 4.11 5.50 -13.75
C LEU A 155 4.36 4.00 -13.49
N THR A 156 3.45 3.33 -12.81
CA THR A 156 3.54 1.89 -12.56
C THR A 156 3.38 1.11 -13.86
N LEU A 157 2.44 1.47 -14.73
CA LEU A 157 2.25 0.85 -16.04
C LEU A 157 3.49 0.99 -16.92
N VAL A 158 4.10 2.18 -16.99
CA VAL A 158 5.35 2.39 -17.73
C VAL A 158 6.44 1.44 -17.24
N GLY A 159 6.59 1.29 -15.92
CA GLY A 159 7.56 0.35 -15.34
C GLY A 159 7.27 -1.12 -15.67
N LEU A 160 5.99 -1.50 -15.75
CA LEU A 160 5.58 -2.86 -16.14
C LEU A 160 5.78 -3.13 -17.63
N GLU A 161 5.54 -2.14 -18.49
CA GLU A 161 5.84 -2.20 -19.92
C GLU A 161 7.36 -2.40 -20.16
N ASP A 162 8.19 -1.66 -19.44
CA ASP A 162 9.65 -1.83 -19.47
C ASP A 162 10.06 -3.24 -18.98
N ALA A 163 9.42 -3.75 -17.92
CA ALA A 163 9.67 -5.09 -17.40
C ALA A 163 9.29 -6.18 -18.41
N LEU A 164 8.16 -6.02 -19.11
CA LEU A 164 7.73 -6.90 -20.20
C LEU A 164 8.74 -6.87 -21.36
N ALA A 165 9.15 -5.67 -21.80
CA ALA A 165 10.14 -5.51 -22.87
C ALA A 165 11.49 -6.16 -22.51
N LEU A 166 11.91 -6.09 -21.24
CA LEU A 166 13.09 -6.78 -20.75
C LEU A 166 12.89 -8.31 -20.75
N ALA A 167 11.73 -8.81 -20.36
CA ALA A 167 11.42 -10.23 -20.39
C ALA A 167 11.41 -10.78 -21.83
N GLU A 168 10.87 -10.03 -22.80
CA GLU A 168 10.93 -10.39 -24.23
C GLU A 168 12.38 -10.49 -24.75
N GLN A 169 13.29 -9.67 -24.23
CA GLN A 169 14.70 -9.76 -24.56
C GLN A 169 15.37 -11.02 -23.98
N ARG A 170 14.93 -11.50 -22.80
CA ARG A 170 15.52 -12.67 -22.13
C ARG A 170 15.26 -13.98 -22.87
N VAL A 171 14.15 -14.08 -23.62
CA VAL A 171 13.82 -15.27 -24.42
C VAL A 171 14.68 -15.35 -25.71
N ARG A 172 15.38 -14.28 -26.10
CA ARG A 172 16.26 -14.31 -27.28
C ARG A 172 17.43 -15.27 -27.08
N ALA A 173 17.83 -15.94 -28.16
CA ALA A 173 18.88 -16.95 -28.14
C ALA A 173 20.21 -16.47 -27.50
N SER A 174 20.63 -15.23 -27.75
CA SER A 174 21.84 -14.67 -27.13
C SER A 174 21.71 -14.54 -25.62
N SER A 175 20.57 -14.06 -25.14
CA SER A 175 20.30 -13.89 -23.71
C SER A 175 20.19 -15.23 -22.98
N VAL A 176 19.61 -16.25 -23.63
CA VAL A 176 19.56 -17.61 -23.11
C VAL A 176 20.97 -18.20 -23.03
N ALA A 177 21.81 -17.99 -24.05
CA ALA A 177 23.21 -18.43 -24.00
C ALA A 177 23.99 -17.76 -22.85
N ASP A 178 23.81 -16.45 -22.64
CA ASP A 178 24.41 -15.73 -21.51
C ASP A 178 23.93 -16.29 -20.16
N ALA A 179 22.64 -16.62 -20.04
CA ALA A 179 22.07 -17.21 -18.83
C ALA A 179 22.61 -18.62 -18.54
N VAL A 180 22.79 -19.44 -19.58
CA VAL A 180 23.41 -20.77 -19.49
C VAL A 180 24.86 -20.65 -19.01
N ASN A 181 25.66 -19.78 -19.62
CA ASN A 181 27.05 -19.54 -19.21
C ASN A 181 27.12 -19.10 -17.74
N ALA A 182 26.27 -18.14 -17.34
CA ALA A 182 26.22 -17.68 -15.95
C ALA A 182 25.76 -18.78 -14.97
N ALA A 183 24.87 -19.68 -15.38
CA ALA A 183 24.47 -20.83 -14.57
C ALA A 183 25.62 -21.82 -14.36
N ILE A 184 26.36 -22.14 -15.43
CA ILE A 184 27.55 -23.00 -15.39
C ILE A 184 28.64 -22.37 -14.50
N GLU A 185 28.88 -21.06 -14.62
CA GLU A 185 29.84 -20.35 -13.77
C GLU A 185 29.47 -20.41 -12.28
N ARG A 186 28.18 -20.17 -11.94
CA ARG A 186 27.69 -20.31 -10.55
C ARG A 186 27.83 -21.72 -10.01
N ALA A 187 27.73 -22.72 -10.88
CA ALA A 187 27.92 -24.13 -10.56
C ALA A 187 29.40 -24.57 -10.53
N GLY A 188 30.36 -23.62 -10.62
CA GLY A 188 31.78 -23.95 -10.61
C GLY A 188 32.27 -24.69 -11.86
N GLY A 189 31.56 -24.53 -12.98
CA GLY A 189 31.84 -25.21 -14.24
C GLY A 189 31.12 -26.54 -14.44
N ASP A 190 30.32 -26.99 -13.47
CA ASP A 190 29.59 -28.27 -13.56
C ASP A 190 28.19 -28.08 -14.20
N VAL A 191 28.02 -28.64 -15.40
CA VAL A 191 26.76 -28.56 -16.16
C VAL A 191 25.63 -29.33 -15.47
N ALA A 192 25.91 -30.45 -14.80
CA ALA A 192 24.88 -31.24 -14.13
C ALA A 192 24.33 -30.49 -12.91
N VAL A 193 25.21 -29.85 -12.14
CA VAL A 193 24.81 -28.98 -11.01
C VAL A 193 24.04 -27.76 -11.51
N ALA A 194 24.47 -27.15 -12.62
CA ALA A 194 23.73 -26.03 -13.23
C ALA A 194 22.34 -26.45 -13.71
N LEU A 195 22.21 -27.63 -14.31
CA LEU A 195 20.95 -28.21 -14.78
C LEU A 195 20.01 -28.50 -13.61
N GLU A 196 20.50 -29.15 -12.55
CA GLU A 196 19.72 -29.44 -11.35
C GLU A 196 19.15 -28.14 -10.74
N ALA A 197 19.96 -27.09 -10.61
CA ALA A 197 19.51 -25.80 -10.10
C ALA A 197 18.45 -25.14 -11.01
N ALA A 198 18.63 -25.20 -12.33
CA ALA A 198 17.68 -24.65 -13.30
C ALA A 198 16.34 -25.39 -13.27
N LEU A 199 16.37 -26.73 -13.24
CA LEU A 199 15.17 -27.56 -13.18
C LEU A 199 14.46 -27.44 -11.84
N LEU A 200 15.20 -27.35 -10.72
CA LEU A 200 14.61 -27.06 -9.42
C LEU A 200 13.79 -25.76 -9.47
N GLN A 201 14.29 -24.71 -10.13
CA GLN A 201 13.52 -23.48 -10.28
C GLN A 201 12.32 -23.66 -11.21
N LEU A 202 12.50 -24.34 -12.34
CA LEU A 202 11.49 -24.49 -13.38
C LEU A 202 10.30 -25.37 -12.95
N THR A 203 10.57 -26.45 -12.21
CA THR A 203 9.57 -27.46 -11.86
C THR A 203 8.98 -27.27 -10.47
N ARG A 204 9.54 -26.40 -9.62
CA ARG A 204 9.06 -26.16 -8.25
C ARG A 204 7.54 -25.96 -8.14
N PRO A 205 6.87 -25.13 -8.97
CA PRO A 205 5.42 -24.97 -8.86
C PRO A 205 4.65 -26.27 -9.13
N GLY A 206 5.09 -27.05 -10.11
CA GLY A 206 4.47 -28.34 -10.45
C GLY A 206 4.68 -29.39 -9.36
N ILE A 207 5.90 -29.46 -8.81
CA ILE A 207 6.22 -30.35 -7.69
C ILE A 207 5.36 -29.98 -6.48
N ALA A 208 5.28 -28.70 -6.11
CA ALA A 208 4.47 -28.24 -4.98
C ALA A 208 2.99 -28.60 -5.13
N ALA A 209 2.41 -28.44 -6.33
CA ALA A 209 1.02 -28.82 -6.60
C ALA A 209 0.80 -30.33 -6.47
N GLN A 210 1.77 -31.14 -6.88
CA GLN A 210 1.69 -32.59 -6.74
C GLN A 210 1.83 -33.03 -5.27
N ILE A 211 2.73 -32.42 -4.51
CA ILE A 211 2.87 -32.67 -3.07
C ILE A 211 1.59 -32.31 -2.33
N ASP A 212 0.98 -31.15 -2.63
CA ASP A 212 -0.29 -30.76 -2.02
C ASP A 212 -1.41 -31.78 -2.33
N ALA A 213 -1.46 -32.28 -3.57
CA ALA A 213 -2.42 -33.31 -3.95
C ALA A 213 -2.18 -34.67 -3.27
N GLU A 214 -0.92 -35.05 -3.02
CA GLU A 214 -0.53 -36.33 -2.40
C GLU A 214 -0.64 -36.27 -0.86
N PHE A 215 -0.25 -35.16 -0.22
CA PHE A 215 -0.06 -35.06 1.23
C PHE A 215 -0.90 -33.96 1.93
N GLY A 216 -1.47 -33.01 1.18
CA GLY A 216 -2.10 -31.81 1.75
C GLY A 216 -3.26 -32.11 2.70
N GLU A 217 -4.11 -33.09 2.38
CA GLU A 217 -5.21 -33.52 3.25
C GLU A 217 -4.69 -34.11 4.57
N ALA A 218 -3.67 -34.98 4.49
CA ALA A 218 -3.08 -35.63 5.65
C ALA A 218 -2.36 -34.63 6.56
N LEU A 219 -1.61 -33.68 5.97
CA LEU A 219 -0.93 -32.63 6.71
C LEU A 219 -1.94 -31.72 7.43
N THR A 220 -2.98 -31.28 6.73
CA THR A 220 -4.05 -30.46 7.31
C THR A 220 -4.75 -31.18 8.47
N ALA A 221 -4.99 -32.49 8.35
CA ALA A 221 -5.59 -33.29 9.41
C ALA A 221 -4.67 -33.39 10.63
N ALA A 222 -3.38 -33.66 10.43
CA ALA A 222 -2.39 -33.75 11.52
C ALA A 222 -2.21 -32.41 12.25
N GLU A 223 -2.21 -31.29 11.51
CA GLU A 223 -2.18 -29.93 12.07
C GLU A 223 -3.43 -29.62 12.90
N ALA A 224 -4.61 -30.00 12.44
CA ALA A 224 -5.87 -29.80 13.16
C ALA A 224 -5.92 -30.58 14.48
N GLU A 225 -5.31 -31.76 14.52
CA GLU A 225 -5.20 -32.60 15.72
C GLU A 225 -4.05 -32.18 16.64
N GLY A 226 -3.12 -31.35 16.16
CA GLY A 226 -1.91 -30.98 16.88
C GLY A 226 -0.94 -32.15 17.07
N ASP A 227 -0.98 -33.15 16.17
CA ASP A 227 -0.12 -34.33 16.23
C ASP A 227 1.26 -34.02 15.64
N ALA A 228 2.15 -33.50 16.50
CA ALA A 228 3.51 -33.14 16.13
C ALA A 228 4.34 -34.33 15.58
N ALA A 229 4.02 -35.57 15.97
CA ALA A 229 4.73 -36.74 15.47
C ALA A 229 4.29 -37.10 14.05
N ALA A 230 2.98 -37.03 13.78
CA ALA A 230 2.44 -37.22 12.44
C ALA A 230 2.93 -36.14 11.47
N ILE A 231 2.96 -34.86 11.90
CA ILE A 231 3.50 -33.75 11.11
C ILE A 231 4.96 -34.01 10.73
N ALA A 232 5.82 -34.33 11.71
CA ALA A 232 7.24 -34.57 11.44
C ALA A 232 7.48 -35.77 10.50
N SER A 233 6.68 -36.84 10.62
CA SER A 233 6.74 -37.98 9.70
C SER A 233 6.37 -37.57 8.28
N LEU A 234 5.26 -36.83 8.13
CA LEU A 234 4.80 -36.36 6.83
C LEU A 234 5.79 -35.38 6.19
N GLU A 235 6.41 -34.49 6.96
CA GLU A 235 7.46 -33.58 6.47
C GLU A 235 8.68 -34.34 5.92
N GLU A 236 9.10 -35.43 6.58
CA GLU A 236 10.18 -36.28 6.08
C GLU A 236 9.78 -37.02 4.79
N GLU A 237 8.57 -37.58 4.74
CA GLU A 237 8.03 -38.24 3.55
C GLU A 237 7.91 -37.28 2.36
N ILE A 238 7.41 -36.06 2.60
CA ILE A 238 7.31 -34.99 1.61
C ILE A 238 8.70 -34.63 1.08
N ALA A 239 9.69 -34.41 1.95
CA ALA A 239 11.04 -34.05 1.52
C ALA A 239 11.68 -35.14 0.64
N VAL A 240 11.46 -36.42 0.97
CA VAL A 240 11.91 -37.54 0.12
C VAL A 240 11.20 -37.51 -1.23
N ARG A 241 9.87 -37.30 -1.23
CA ARG A 241 9.07 -37.27 -2.46
C ARG A 241 9.44 -36.10 -3.38
N GLU A 242 9.66 -34.90 -2.84
CA GLU A 242 10.14 -33.74 -3.58
C GLU A 242 11.48 -34.04 -4.28
N ALA A 243 12.40 -34.69 -3.57
CA ALA A 243 13.69 -35.07 -4.12
C ALA A 243 13.55 -36.14 -5.22
N ASP A 244 12.61 -37.09 -5.08
CA ASP A 244 12.31 -38.09 -6.11
C ASP A 244 11.76 -37.43 -7.38
N LEU A 245 10.76 -36.54 -7.24
CA LEU A 245 10.15 -35.82 -8.35
C LEU A 245 11.16 -34.94 -9.10
N LEU A 246 12.06 -34.27 -8.38
CA LEU A 246 13.13 -33.50 -9.02
C LEU A 246 14.09 -34.41 -9.80
N ARG A 247 14.47 -35.56 -9.23
CA ARG A 247 15.35 -36.53 -9.91
C ARG A 247 14.69 -37.10 -11.17
N GLU A 248 13.40 -37.39 -11.12
CA GLU A 248 12.59 -37.80 -12.28
C GLU A 248 12.61 -36.70 -13.35
N ALA A 249 12.35 -35.45 -12.99
CA ALA A 249 12.35 -34.31 -13.91
C ALA A 249 13.72 -34.09 -14.59
N ILE A 250 14.83 -34.27 -13.84
CA ILE A 250 16.19 -34.20 -14.41
C ILE A 250 16.41 -35.31 -15.44
N ALA A 251 16.05 -36.55 -15.10
CA ALA A 251 16.19 -37.69 -16.00
C ALA A 251 15.37 -37.49 -17.28
N ASP A 252 14.13 -37.04 -17.15
CA ASP A 252 13.24 -36.76 -18.29
C ASP A 252 13.76 -35.64 -19.17
N ALA A 253 14.28 -34.55 -18.59
CA ALA A 253 14.87 -33.44 -19.33
C ALA A 253 16.11 -33.86 -20.14
N ILE A 254 16.98 -34.69 -19.55
CA ILE A 254 18.16 -35.25 -20.23
C ILE A 254 17.73 -36.20 -21.36
N ASN A 255 16.77 -37.08 -21.09
CA ASN A 255 16.25 -38.03 -22.09
C ASN A 255 15.60 -37.32 -23.29
N ALA A 256 14.78 -36.29 -23.02
CA ALA A 256 14.19 -35.46 -24.06
C ALA A 256 15.24 -34.69 -24.88
N SER A 257 16.45 -34.54 -24.34
CA SER A 257 17.60 -33.85 -24.94
C SER A 257 18.62 -34.81 -25.53
N ASP A 258 18.17 -35.99 -25.98
CA ASP A 258 19.00 -37.02 -26.61
C ASP A 258 20.19 -37.46 -25.75
N GLY A 259 20.06 -37.34 -24.41
CA GLY A 259 21.10 -37.66 -23.45
C GLY A 259 22.11 -36.56 -23.18
N ASP A 260 21.95 -35.36 -23.76
CA ASP A 260 22.87 -34.24 -23.59
C ASP A 260 22.41 -33.29 -22.46
N PRO A 261 23.16 -33.21 -21.34
CA PRO A 261 22.80 -32.35 -20.21
C PRO A 261 22.98 -30.85 -20.51
N GLU A 262 23.85 -30.47 -21.44
CA GLU A 262 24.02 -29.06 -21.84
C GLU A 262 22.80 -28.60 -22.67
N VAL A 263 22.32 -29.45 -23.58
CA VAL A 263 21.08 -29.18 -24.32
C VAL A 263 19.88 -29.13 -23.37
N ALA A 264 19.82 -30.02 -22.37
CA ALA A 264 18.79 -29.98 -21.34
C ALA A 264 18.85 -28.68 -20.54
N LEU A 265 20.05 -28.18 -20.19
CA LEU A 265 20.23 -26.92 -19.49
C LEU A 265 19.79 -25.73 -20.33
N ILE A 266 20.12 -25.69 -21.62
CA ILE A 266 19.67 -24.64 -22.55
C ILE A 266 18.14 -24.58 -22.57
N ARG A 267 17.46 -25.74 -22.68
CA ARG A 267 15.99 -25.80 -22.67
C ARG A 267 15.41 -25.37 -21.33
N ALA A 268 16.02 -25.77 -20.22
CA ALA A 268 15.58 -25.35 -18.89
C ALA A 268 15.69 -23.82 -18.72
N GLN A 269 16.81 -23.21 -19.14
CA GLN A 269 16.98 -21.74 -19.11
C GLN A 269 16.01 -21.02 -20.05
N HIS A 270 15.73 -21.58 -21.23
CA HIS A 270 14.70 -21.06 -22.12
C HIS A 270 13.33 -21.09 -21.47
N GLY A 271 12.94 -22.22 -20.86
CA GLY A 271 11.66 -22.35 -20.15
C GLY A 271 11.52 -21.37 -18.97
N LEU A 272 12.60 -21.12 -18.23
CA LEU A 272 12.62 -20.09 -17.18
C LEU A 272 12.39 -18.68 -17.75
N ALA A 273 12.99 -18.38 -18.91
CA ALA A 273 12.78 -17.10 -19.59
C ALA A 273 11.35 -16.97 -20.12
N GLU A 274 10.76 -18.05 -20.65
CA GLU A 274 9.37 -18.09 -21.12
C GLU A 274 8.38 -17.89 -19.96
N ASN A 275 8.58 -18.56 -18.82
CA ASN A 275 7.76 -18.35 -17.62
C ASN A 275 7.84 -16.90 -17.16
N ALA A 276 9.04 -16.32 -17.08
CA ALA A 276 9.20 -14.92 -16.69
C ALA A 276 8.54 -13.94 -17.68
N LEU A 277 8.53 -14.25 -18.98
CA LEU A 277 7.81 -13.48 -19.99
C LEU A 277 6.31 -13.58 -19.80
N GLN A 278 5.78 -14.77 -19.55
CA GLN A 278 4.36 -14.98 -19.30
C GLN A 278 3.92 -14.25 -18.03
N ASP A 279 4.67 -14.37 -16.93
CA ASP A 279 4.40 -13.67 -15.67
C ASP A 279 4.38 -12.14 -15.86
N ALA A 280 5.34 -11.59 -16.60
CA ALA A 280 5.40 -10.17 -16.90
C ALA A 280 4.18 -9.69 -17.72
N ARG A 281 3.74 -10.50 -18.69
CA ARG A 281 2.57 -10.23 -19.51
C ARG A 281 1.29 -10.26 -18.69
N ASP A 282 1.10 -11.30 -17.89
CA ASP A 282 -0.09 -11.46 -17.04
C ASP A 282 -0.17 -10.37 -15.97
N THR A 283 0.99 -9.95 -15.44
CA THR A 283 1.08 -8.82 -14.50
C THR A 283 0.67 -7.51 -15.16
N LEU A 284 1.17 -7.22 -16.37
CA LEU A 284 0.80 -6.02 -17.11
C LEU A 284 -0.69 -6.02 -17.48
N ASP A 285 -1.21 -7.13 -18.00
CA ASP A 285 -2.63 -7.26 -18.38
C ASP A 285 -3.54 -7.04 -17.17
N THR A 286 -3.17 -7.61 -16.02
CA THR A 286 -3.89 -7.40 -14.75
C THR A 286 -3.85 -5.93 -14.32
N ALA A 287 -2.68 -5.28 -14.42
CA ALA A 287 -2.52 -3.87 -14.07
C ALA A 287 -3.35 -2.95 -14.97
N VAL A 288 -3.32 -3.18 -16.28
CA VAL A 288 -4.15 -2.45 -17.26
C VAL A 288 -5.63 -2.62 -16.94
N SER A 289 -6.08 -3.85 -16.69
CA SER A 289 -7.48 -4.13 -16.36
C SER A 289 -7.94 -3.38 -15.09
N LYS A 290 -7.09 -3.31 -14.04
CA LYS A 290 -7.40 -2.54 -12.83
C LYS A 290 -7.46 -1.05 -13.10
N PHE A 291 -6.49 -0.52 -13.85
CA PHE A 291 -6.43 0.90 -14.21
C PHE A 291 -7.69 1.33 -14.98
N GLU A 292 -8.08 0.56 -16.00
CA GLU A 292 -9.31 0.80 -16.77
C GLU A 292 -10.58 0.70 -15.91
N ALA A 293 -10.57 -0.17 -14.89
CA ALA A 293 -11.67 -0.29 -13.92
C ALA A 293 -11.66 0.83 -12.85
N GLY A 294 -10.73 1.78 -12.92
CA GLY A 294 -10.57 2.85 -11.93
C GLY A 294 -10.10 2.36 -10.56
N ARG A 295 -9.45 1.19 -10.50
CA ARG A 295 -8.92 0.59 -9.27
C ARG A 295 -7.40 0.81 -9.16
N PRO A 296 -6.85 0.89 -7.93
CA PRO A 296 -5.40 0.92 -7.75
C PRO A 296 -4.74 -0.28 -8.41
N ILE A 297 -3.61 -0.07 -9.11
CA ILE A 297 -2.82 -1.18 -9.67
C ILE A 297 -2.16 -2.00 -8.55
N GLN A 298 -1.64 -1.28 -7.55
CA GLN A 298 -1.01 -1.87 -6.37
C GLN A 298 -2.01 -2.75 -5.63
N ASP A 299 -1.57 -3.96 -5.27
CA ASP A 299 -2.34 -4.88 -4.44
C ASP A 299 -2.04 -4.72 -2.97
N ALA A 300 -3.04 -5.00 -2.15
CA ALA A 300 -2.83 -5.21 -0.74
C ALA A 300 -2.00 -6.51 -0.54
N PRO A 301 -1.14 -6.58 0.50
CA PRO A 301 -0.42 -7.80 0.84
C PRO A 301 -1.38 -8.98 1.00
N THR A 302 -1.02 -10.15 0.46
CA THR A 302 -1.80 -11.39 0.57
C THR A 302 -0.93 -12.50 1.19
N PRO A 303 -1.39 -13.20 2.25
CA PRO A 303 -2.66 -12.99 2.94
C PRO A 303 -2.68 -11.67 3.73
N LEU A 304 -3.87 -11.08 3.87
CA LEU A 304 -4.05 -9.87 4.67
C LEU A 304 -3.71 -10.17 6.13
N GLU A 305 -2.66 -9.55 6.65
CA GLU A 305 -2.29 -9.70 8.06
C GLU A 305 -3.32 -8.99 8.95
N LEU A 306 -3.91 -9.74 9.90
CA LEU A 306 -4.84 -9.17 10.84
C LEU A 306 -4.10 -8.44 11.96
N THR A 307 -4.43 -7.18 12.12
CA THR A 307 -3.91 -6.32 13.17
C THR A 307 -4.38 -6.84 14.54
N ARG A 308 -3.44 -7.01 15.48
CA ARG A 308 -3.71 -7.49 16.85
C ARG A 308 -3.08 -6.56 17.89
N GLY A 309 -3.71 -6.50 19.07
CA GLY A 309 -3.13 -5.82 20.23
C GLY A 309 -3.06 -4.29 20.12
N THR A 310 -3.87 -3.69 19.25
CA THR A 310 -3.91 -2.23 19.12
C THR A 310 -4.92 -1.59 20.07
N CYS A 311 -4.80 -0.27 20.26
CA CYS A 311 -5.77 0.50 21.03
C CYS A 311 -7.14 0.64 20.33
N GLY A 312 -7.25 0.21 19.07
CA GLY A 312 -8.46 0.33 18.27
C GLY A 312 -9.41 -0.81 18.58
N GLN A 313 -10.62 -0.51 19.01
CA GLN A 313 -11.66 -1.52 19.20
C GLN A 313 -12.19 -2.02 17.85
N ARG A 314 -12.73 -3.24 17.84
CA ARG A 314 -13.31 -3.85 16.64
C ARG A 314 -14.63 -3.22 16.27
#